data_AF-A0A924G161-F1
#
_entry.id   AF-A0A924G161-F1
#
_cell.length_a   1.000
_cell.length_b   1.000
_cell.length_c   1.000
_cell.angle_alpha   90.00
_cell.angle_beta   90.00
_cell.angle_gamma   90.00
#
_symmetry.space_group_name_H-M   'P 1'
#
loop_
_entity.id
_entity.type
_entity.pdbx_description
1 polymer ?
#
loop_
_entity_poly.entity_id
_entity_poly.type
_entity_poly.pdbx_seq_one_letter_code
_entity_poly.pdbx_strand_id
1 'polypeptide(L)'
;MLSDKEKAYIIFWEANRHKQKKNSRQFVIGLTAGLSMGAATILLIVSGWYQRANMVANSKLSPSIFAIIIIAIAVFMAFLYRKYKWEMHEQQYLEIMAKKNREEKKQPLVQQQVQ
;
A
#
# COMPACT_ATOMS: atom_id res chain seq x y z
N MET A 1 -27.96 8.78 5.21
CA MET A 1 -27.83 9.41 3.88
C MET A 1 -26.35 9.48 3.56
N LEU A 2 -25.96 9.02 2.36
CA LEU A 2 -24.60 9.22 1.85
C LEU A 2 -24.22 10.70 1.81
N SER A 3 -23.03 11.01 2.32
CA SER A 3 -22.40 12.33 2.19
C SER A 3 -22.05 12.63 0.73
N ASP A 4 -22.02 13.90 0.34
CA ASP A 4 -21.60 14.30 -1.01
C ASP A 4 -20.16 13.89 -1.31
N LYS A 5 -19.30 13.82 -0.29
CA LYS A 5 -17.93 13.27 -0.40
C LYS A 5 -17.94 11.79 -0.76
N GLU A 6 -18.84 11.00 -0.17
CA GLU A 6 -18.96 9.55 -0.43
C GLU A 6 -19.49 9.28 -1.85
N LYS A 7 -20.46 10.08 -2.32
CA LYS A 7 -20.96 10.00 -3.70
C LYS A 7 -19.86 10.35 -4.72
N ALA A 8 -19.11 11.41 -4.49
CA ALA A 8 -17.98 11.79 -5.34
C ALA A 8 -16.89 10.71 -5.36
N TYR A 9 -16.60 10.09 -4.21
CA TYR A 9 -15.66 8.99 -4.10
C TYR A 9 -16.10 7.76 -4.92
N ILE A 10 -17.38 7.38 -4.87
CA ILE A 10 -17.93 6.28 -5.68
C ILE A 10 -17.65 6.51 -7.18
N ILE A 11 -18.07 7.67 -7.70
CA ILE A 11 -17.93 7.99 -9.14
C ILE A 11 -16.46 7.96 -9.56
N PHE A 12 -15.59 8.58 -8.77
CA PHE A 12 -14.15 8.59 -9.03
C PHE A 12 -13.55 7.17 -8.99
N TRP A 13 -13.86 6.39 -7.95
CA TRP A 13 -13.26 5.08 -7.76
C TRP A 13 -13.74 4.08 -8.82
N GLU A 14 -15.02 4.09 -9.19
CA GLU A 14 -15.54 3.23 -10.26
C GLU A 14 -14.84 3.50 -11.60
N ALA A 15 -14.65 4.77 -11.97
CA ALA A 15 -13.99 5.15 -13.21
C ALA A 15 -12.48 4.81 -13.21
N ASN A 16 -11.83 4.84 -12.04
CA ASN A 16 -10.37 4.75 -11.93
C ASN A 16 -9.84 3.42 -11.36
N ARG A 17 -10.66 2.54 -10.77
CA ARG A 17 -10.22 1.29 -10.10
C ARG A 17 -9.36 0.39 -10.97
N HIS A 18 -9.70 0.25 -12.25
CA HIS A 18 -8.95 -0.56 -13.21
C HIS A 18 -7.59 0.05 -13.56
N LYS A 19 -7.53 1.38 -13.68
CA LYS A 19 -6.29 2.14 -13.93
C LYS A 19 -5.38 2.12 -12.70
N GLN A 20 -5.96 2.30 -11.51
CA GLN A 20 -5.26 2.24 -10.22
C GLN A 20 -4.65 0.86 -9.96
N LYS A 21 -5.31 -0.23 -10.35
CA LYS A 21 -4.79 -1.60 -10.22
C LYS A 21 -3.46 -1.82 -10.96
N LYS A 22 -3.26 -1.12 -12.08
CA LYS A 22 -2.04 -1.18 -12.91
C LYS A 22 -1.06 -0.03 -12.61
N ASN A 23 -1.38 0.86 -11.68
CA ASN A 23 -0.61 2.07 -11.44
C ASN A 23 0.77 1.76 -10.84
N SER A 24 1.83 2.00 -11.60
CA SER A 24 3.22 1.79 -11.19
C SER A 24 3.72 2.84 -10.20
N ARG A 25 3.04 3.98 -10.03
CA ARG A 25 3.49 5.07 -9.15
C ARG A 25 3.66 4.63 -7.69
N GLN A 26 2.75 3.80 -7.18
CA GLN A 26 2.83 3.29 -5.81
C GLN A 26 3.97 2.28 -5.62
N PHE A 27 4.32 1.53 -6.69
CA PHE A 27 5.48 0.65 -6.68
C PHE A 27 6.78 1.45 -6.57
N VAL A 28 6.91 2.56 -7.32
CA VAL A 28 8.09 3.43 -7.24
C VAL A 28 8.28 3.99 -5.82
N ILE A 29 7.19 4.43 -5.16
CA ILE A 29 7.26 4.95 -3.79
C ILE A 29 7.77 3.88 -2.81
N GLY A 30 7.22 2.66 -2.89
CA GLY A 30 7.67 1.56 -2.04
C GLY A 30 9.12 1.16 -2.32
N LEU A 31 9.54 1.19 -3.59
CA LEU A 31 10.90 0.87 -4.01
C LEU A 31 11.90 1.92 -3.52
N THR A 32 11.57 3.21 -3.62
CA THR A 32 12.40 4.29 -3.07
C THR A 32 12.57 4.12 -1.58
N ALA A 33 11.48 3.89 -0.82
CA ALA A 33 11.57 3.70 0.63
C ALA A 33 12.46 2.50 1.02
N GLY A 34 12.29 1.36 0.35
CA GLY A 34 13.11 0.16 0.58
C GLY A 34 14.59 0.38 0.24
N LEU A 35 14.88 1.03 -0.89
CA LEU A 35 16.25 1.36 -1.28
C LEU A 35 16.90 2.39 -0.36
N SER A 36 16.18 3.42 0.07
CA SER A 36 16.71 4.41 1.02
C SER A 36 17.12 3.75 2.34
N MET A 37 16.32 2.80 2.83
CA MET A 37 16.62 2.06 4.04
C MET A 37 17.84 1.16 3.87
N GLY A 38 17.93 0.44 2.75
CA GLY A 38 19.09 -0.37 2.40
C GLY A 38 20.37 0.46 2.22
N ALA A 39 20.28 1.60 1.55
CA ALA A 39 21.39 2.53 1.38
C ALA A 39 21.88 3.09 2.72
N ALA A 40 20.97 3.44 3.63
CA ALA A 40 21.32 3.85 4.99
C ALA A 40 22.06 2.74 5.75
N THR A 41 21.62 1.48 5.62
CA THR A 41 22.33 0.34 6.22
C THR A 41 23.75 0.19 5.68
N ILE A 42 23.94 0.30 4.36
CA ILE A 42 25.27 0.22 3.75
C ILE A 42 26.17 1.37 4.23
N LEU A 43 25.66 2.61 4.26
CA LEU A 43 26.39 3.77 4.76
C LEU A 43 26.83 3.60 6.22
N LEU A 44 26.00 3.01 7.07
CA LEU A 44 26.34 2.72 8.47
C LEU A 44 27.42 1.66 8.63
N ILE A 45 27.50 0.69 7.72
CA ILE A 45 28.56 -0.33 7.73
C ILE A 45 29.88 0.28 7.21
N VAL A 46 29.83 1.01 6.09
CA VAL A 46 31.00 1.63 5.46
C VAL A 46 31.60 2.75 6.31
N SER A 47 30.78 3.47 7.09
CA SER A 47 31.27 4.49 8.03
C SER A 47 32.19 3.92 9.11
N GLY A 48 32.20 2.60 9.31
CA GLY A 48 33.06 1.95 10.28
C GLY A 48 32.65 2.21 11.73
N TRP A 49 31.45 2.74 11.96
CA TRP A 49 30.93 3.08 13.30
C TRP A 49 31.04 1.92 14.31
N TYR A 50 30.92 0.68 13.83
CA TYR A 50 31.03 -0.51 14.67
C TYR A 50 31.95 -1.57 14.07
N GLN A 51 33.18 -1.61 14.57
CA GLN A 51 34.26 -2.48 14.07
C GLN A 51 33.92 -3.98 14.10
N ARG A 52 33.14 -4.44 15.09
CA ARG A 52 32.66 -5.83 15.16
C ARG A 52 31.64 -6.17 14.07
N ALA A 53 30.70 -5.27 13.76
CA ALA A 53 29.75 -5.48 12.67
C ALA A 53 30.47 -5.50 11.33
N ASN A 54 31.46 -4.65 11.14
CA ASN A 54 32.23 -4.60 9.91
C ASN A 54 33.05 -5.88 9.70
N MET A 55 33.65 -6.43 10.77
CA MET A 55 34.33 -7.73 10.72
C MET A 55 33.37 -8.89 10.41
N VAL A 56 32.20 -8.95 11.05
CA VAL A 56 31.21 -10.02 10.83
C VAL A 56 30.58 -9.93 9.43
N ALA A 57 30.27 -8.72 8.96
CA ALA A 57 29.74 -8.49 7.62
C ALA A 57 30.73 -8.99 6.56
N ASN A 58 32.00 -8.56 6.63
CA ASN A 58 33.01 -8.96 5.65
C ASN A 58 33.41 -10.44 5.73
N SER A 59 33.24 -11.10 6.88
CA SER A 59 33.63 -12.51 7.06
C SER A 59 32.51 -13.51 6.74
N LYS A 60 31.23 -13.13 6.85
CA LYS A 60 30.10 -14.04 6.65
C LYS A 60 29.22 -13.74 5.44
N LEU A 61 29.24 -12.51 4.93
CA LEU A 61 28.37 -12.09 3.83
C LEU A 61 29.17 -11.37 2.75
N SER A 62 29.13 -11.90 1.52
CA SER A 62 29.60 -11.12 0.37
C SER A 62 28.75 -9.85 0.25
N PRO A 63 29.36 -8.65 0.16
CA PRO A 63 28.62 -7.39 -0.01
C PRO A 63 27.61 -7.42 -1.16
N SER A 64 27.93 -8.15 -2.24
CA SER A 64 27.05 -8.35 -3.39
C SER A 64 25.78 -9.12 -3.03
N ILE A 65 25.89 -10.18 -2.23
CA ILE A 65 24.75 -10.98 -1.77
C ILE A 65 23.86 -10.16 -0.86
N PHE A 66 24.45 -9.36 0.03
CA PHE A 66 23.72 -8.47 0.92
C PHE A 66 22.93 -7.42 0.14
N ALA A 67 23.53 -6.81 -0.88
CA ALA A 67 22.85 -5.87 -1.77
C ALA A 67 21.67 -6.53 -2.53
N ILE A 68 21.85 -7.76 -3.03
CA ILE A 68 20.78 -8.52 -3.70
C ILE A 68 19.59 -8.78 -2.75
N ILE A 69 19.86 -9.16 -1.49
CA ILE A 69 18.82 -9.38 -0.49
C ILE A 69 18.02 -8.10 -0.23
N ILE A 70 18.71 -6.97 -0.05
CA ILE A 70 18.07 -5.66 0.15
C ILE A 70 17.16 -5.32 -1.05
N ILE A 71 17.65 -5.48 -2.28
CA ILE A 71 16.88 -5.20 -3.49
C ILE A 71 15.66 -6.13 -3.57
N ALA A 72 15.83 -7.43 -3.28
CA ALA A 72 14.74 -8.39 -3.29
C ALA A 72 13.64 -8.02 -2.28
N ILE A 73 14.01 -7.66 -1.06
CA ILE A 73 13.07 -7.21 -0.02
C ILE A 73 12.38 -5.92 -0.44
N ALA A 74 13.13 -4.95 -0.99
CA ALA A 74 12.57 -3.68 -1.44
C ALA A 74 11.53 -3.87 -2.56
N VAL A 75 11.84 -4.70 -3.56
CA VAL A 75 10.92 -5.02 -4.66
C VAL A 75 9.67 -5.74 -4.13
N PHE A 76 9.84 -6.72 -3.24
CA PHE A 76 8.73 -7.43 -2.63
C PHE A 76 7.82 -6.48 -1.82
N MET A 77 8.40 -5.63 -0.97
CA MET A 77 7.66 -4.63 -0.20
C MET A 77 6.94 -3.62 -1.10
N ALA A 78 7.57 -3.17 -2.17
CA ALA A 78 6.96 -2.27 -3.15
C ALA A 78 5.74 -2.90 -3.84
N PHE A 79 5.84 -4.17 -4.21
CA PHE A 79 4.74 -4.93 -4.79
C PHE A 79 3.60 -5.10 -3.77
N LEU A 80 3.92 -5.49 -2.54
CA LEU A 80 2.94 -5.70 -1.47
C LEU A 80 2.21 -4.41 -1.12
N TYR A 81 2.95 -3.30 -0.96
CA TYR A 81 2.38 -1.99 -0.64
C TYR A 81 1.39 -1.52 -1.70
N ARG A 82 1.74 -1.67 -2.99
CA ARG A 82 0.82 -1.35 -4.10
C ARG A 82 -0.47 -2.16 -4.01
N LYS A 83 -0.36 -3.48 -3.78
CA LYS A 83 -1.52 -4.36 -3.66
C LYS A 83 -2.40 -3.96 -2.47
N TYR A 84 -1.79 -3.78 -1.30
CA TYR A 84 -2.47 -3.39 -0.07
C TYR A 84 -3.23 -2.06 -0.22
N LYS A 85 -2.60 -1.04 -0.81
CA LYS A 85 -3.25 0.26 -1.04
C LYS A 85 -4.47 0.14 -1.95
N TRP A 86 -4.38 -0.67 -3.00
CA TRP A 86 -5.53 -0.90 -3.87
C TRP A 86 -6.67 -1.62 -3.12
N GLU A 87 -6.36 -2.66 -2.35
CA GLU A 87 -7.35 -3.41 -1.55
C GLU A 87 -8.03 -2.52 -0.51
N MET A 88 -7.29 -1.62 0.14
CA MET A 88 -7.84 -0.68 1.12
C MET A 88 -8.86 0.29 0.51
N HIS A 89 -8.58 0.82 -0.69
CA HIS A 89 -9.54 1.67 -1.40
C HIS A 89 -10.77 0.90 -1.89
N GLU A 90 -10.57 -0.35 -2.33
CA GLU A 90 -11.66 -1.24 -2.73
C GLU A 90 -12.56 -1.60 -1.53
N GLN A 91 -11.97 -1.87 -0.36
CA GLN A 91 -12.72 -2.12 0.86
C GLN A 91 -13.57 -0.91 1.25
N GLN A 92 -12.97 0.30 1.26
CA GLN A 92 -13.71 1.54 1.54
C GLN A 92 -14.88 1.72 0.56
N TYR A 93 -14.69 1.42 -0.71
CA TYR A 93 -15.75 1.46 -1.72
C TYR A 93 -16.89 0.49 -1.39
N LEU A 94 -16.57 -0.76 -1.05
CA LEU A 94 -17.57 -1.79 -0.67
C LEU A 94 -18.35 -1.40 0.59
N GLU A 95 -17.69 -0.78 1.57
CA GLU A 95 -18.34 -0.28 2.79
C GLU A 95 -19.35 0.82 2.47
N ILE A 96 -19.00 1.78 1.60
CA ILE A 96 -19.91 2.86 1.18
C ILE A 96 -21.09 2.28 0.39
N MET A 97 -20.85 1.34 -0.52
CA MET A 97 -21.91 0.67 -1.27
C MET A 97 -22.85 -0.15 -0.36
N ALA A 98 -22.30 -0.82 0.66
CA ALA A 98 -23.11 -1.52 1.65
C ALA A 98 -24.01 -0.55 2.45
N LYS A 99 -23.51 0.65 2.80
CA LYS A 99 -24.32 1.70 3.42
C LYS A 99 -25.44 2.16 2.48
N LYS A 100 -25.12 2.44 1.21
CA LYS A 100 -26.11 2.81 0.18
C LYS A 100 -27.26 1.80 0.09
N ASN A 101 -26.92 0.52 -0.04
CA ASN A 101 -27.90 -0.55 -0.15
C ASN A 101 -28.77 -0.70 1.11
N ARG A 102 -28.22 -0.44 2.30
CA ARG A 102 -29.00 -0.44 3.55
C ARG A 102 -29.97 0.72 3.61
N GLU A 103 -29.59 1.90 3.11
CA GLU A 103 -30.48 3.07 3.05
C GLU A 103 -31.60 2.86 2.03
N GLU A 104 -31.28 2.31 0.85
CA GLU A 104 -32.27 1.96 -0.17
C GLU A 104 -33.25 0.89 0.31
N LYS A 105 -32.81 -0.10 1.11
CA LYS A 105 -33.71 -1.10 1.71
C LYS A 105 -34.58 -0.56 2.86
N LYS A 106 -34.16 0.51 3.54
CA LYS A 106 -34.96 1.15 4.60
C LYS A 106 -36.08 2.03 4.04
N GLN A 107 -35.90 2.63 2.87
CA GLN A 107 -36.90 3.47 2.20
C GLN A 107 -38.24 2.77 1.89
N PRO A 108 -38.29 1.52 1.36
CA PRO A 108 -39.56 0.83 1.13
C PRO A 108 -40.28 0.41 2.42
N LEU A 109 -39.54 0.18 3.52
CA LEU A 109 -40.14 -0.18 4.82
C LEU A 109 -40.83 1.01 5.50
N VAL A 110 -40.28 2.22 5.36
CA VAL A 110 -40.90 3.44 5.92
C VAL A 110 -42.15 3.84 5.13
N GLN A 111 -42.18 3.61 3.82
CA GLN A 111 -43.37 3.91 2.99
C GLN A 111 -44.54 2.95 3.24
N GLN A 112 -44.28 1.73 3.70
CA GLN A 112 -45.32 0.74 4.05
C GLN A 112 -45.88 0.90 5.46
N GLN A 113 -45.23 1.64 6.36
CA GLN A 113 -45.70 1.87 7.73
C GLN A 113 -46.46 3.19 7.91
N VAL A 114 -46.55 4.01 6.86
CA VAL A 114 -47.25 5.31 6.84
C VAL A 114 -48.54 5.25 6.01
N GLN A 115 -48.92 4.05 5.54
CA GLN A 115 -50.24 3.71 5.01
C GLN A 115 -50.98 2.85 6.03
#